data_AF-A0A933MJE0-F1
#
_entry.id   AF-A0A933MJE0-F1
#
_cell.length_a   1.000
_cell.length_b   1.000
_cell.length_c   1.000
_cell.angle_alpha   90.00
_cell.angle_beta   90.00
_cell.angle_gamma   90.00
#
_symmetry.space_group_name_H-M   'P 1'
#
loop_
_entity.id
_entity.type
_entity.pdbx_description
1 polymer ?
#
loop_
_entity_poly.entity_id
_entity_poly.type
_entity_poly.pdbx_seq_one_letter_code
_entity_poly.pdbx_strand_id
1 'polypeptide(L)'
;MSNLPLNYRAVEAGDPIAPSRAEIGNELFAKIEELSGQKVFRCMQCGSCSAGCPMHDRMDIAPNQIWKLLQMGEYEAVKNSSSIWACFSCFTCGLRCPKGIDLAKVMEALRLLLLRKRQDRVAGNTIPAETLKKVPQIALMSCLRKQSG
;
A
#
# COMPACT_ATOMS: atom_id res chain seq x y z
N MET A 1 -25.75 -10.54 -6.86
CA MET A 1 -24.27 -10.66 -6.93
C MET A 1 -23.88 -11.11 -8.32
N SER A 2 -23.97 -10.23 -9.32
CA SER A 2 -23.85 -10.65 -10.72
C SER A 2 -23.71 -9.42 -11.59
N ASN A 3 -22.48 -9.13 -12.03
CA ASN A 3 -22.12 -8.39 -13.25
C ASN A 3 -20.60 -8.27 -13.31
N LEU A 4 -19.92 -9.42 -13.31
CA LEU A 4 -18.59 -9.51 -13.90
C LEU A 4 -18.80 -9.72 -15.41
N PRO A 5 -17.98 -9.13 -16.30
CA PRO A 5 -18.13 -9.30 -17.75
C PRO A 5 -18.22 -10.78 -18.12
N LEU A 6 -19.06 -11.10 -19.11
CA LEU A 6 -19.64 -12.41 -19.51
C LEU A 6 -18.68 -13.62 -19.66
N ASN A 7 -17.40 -13.43 -19.44
CA ASN A 7 -16.31 -14.37 -19.70
C ASN A 7 -15.21 -14.32 -18.62
N TYR A 8 -15.41 -13.58 -17.53
CA TYR A 8 -14.49 -13.56 -16.40
C TYR A 8 -15.06 -14.37 -15.22
N ARG A 9 -14.59 -15.62 -15.06
CA ARG A 9 -14.73 -16.33 -13.78
C ARG A 9 -13.57 -15.97 -12.85
N ALA A 10 -13.81 -15.98 -11.55
CA ALA A 10 -12.73 -15.86 -10.58
C ALA A 10 -11.74 -17.03 -10.75
N VAL A 11 -10.44 -16.74 -10.65
CA VAL A 11 -9.39 -17.77 -10.66
C VAL A 11 -9.47 -18.51 -9.32
N GLU A 12 -9.70 -19.82 -9.38
CA GLU A 12 -9.88 -20.70 -8.21
C GLU A 12 -8.61 -21.51 -7.94
N ALA A 13 -8.52 -22.08 -6.73
CA ALA A 13 -7.41 -22.96 -6.37
C ALA A 13 -7.44 -24.22 -7.26
N GLY A 14 -6.43 -24.37 -8.15
CA GLY A 14 -6.32 -25.48 -9.11
C GLY A 14 -6.33 -25.06 -10.58
N ASP A 15 -6.59 -23.79 -10.90
CA ASP A 15 -6.44 -23.29 -12.26
C ASP A 15 -4.98 -23.29 -12.72
N PRO A 16 -4.66 -23.50 -14.01
CA PRO A 16 -3.29 -23.42 -14.53
C PRO A 16 -2.61 -22.06 -14.30
N ILE A 17 -3.42 -21.00 -14.14
CA ILE A 17 -3.00 -19.61 -13.88
C ILE A 17 -3.27 -19.24 -12.41
N ALA A 18 -3.64 -20.20 -11.55
CA ALA A 18 -3.72 -19.93 -10.13
C ALA A 18 -2.35 -19.42 -9.67
N PRO A 19 -2.24 -18.18 -9.13
CA PRO A 19 -1.00 -17.78 -8.50
C PRO A 19 -0.68 -18.84 -7.45
N SER A 20 0.61 -19.14 -7.24
CA SER A 20 1.10 -20.11 -6.25
C SER A 20 0.88 -19.62 -4.82
N ARG A 21 -0.35 -19.18 -4.50
CA ARG A 21 -0.85 -18.67 -3.23
C ARG A 21 -0.49 -19.61 -2.07
N ALA A 22 -0.23 -20.89 -2.36
CA ALA A 22 0.29 -21.86 -1.41
C ALA A 22 1.73 -21.57 -0.91
N GLU A 23 2.59 -20.97 -1.73
CA GLU A 23 4.03 -20.76 -1.46
C GLU A 23 4.36 -19.31 -1.04
N ILE A 24 3.47 -18.36 -1.32
CA ILE A 24 3.69 -16.93 -1.07
C ILE A 24 3.13 -16.55 0.31
N GLY A 25 3.96 -16.62 1.36
CA GLY A 25 3.81 -15.93 2.65
C GLY A 25 2.38 -15.70 3.19
N ASN A 26 1.59 -16.77 3.34
CA ASN A 26 0.14 -16.70 3.55
C ASN A 26 -0.31 -15.79 4.70
N GLU A 27 0.39 -15.81 5.84
CA GLU A 27 -0.04 -15.05 7.02
C GLU A 27 0.11 -13.53 6.84
N LEU A 28 1.21 -13.09 6.23
CA LEU A 28 1.46 -11.66 6.03
C LEU A 28 0.48 -11.06 5.02
N PHE A 29 0.21 -11.77 3.92
CA PHE A 29 -0.78 -11.33 2.95
C PHE A 29 -2.19 -11.34 3.53
N ALA A 30 -2.55 -12.37 4.30
CA ALA A 30 -3.81 -12.39 5.03
C ALA A 30 -3.94 -11.16 5.94
N LYS A 31 -2.87 -10.78 6.65
CA LYS A 31 -2.87 -9.57 7.49
C LYS A 31 -3.03 -8.28 6.70
N ILE A 32 -2.35 -8.16 5.55
CA ILE A 32 -2.50 -7.00 4.66
C ILE A 32 -3.95 -6.90 4.14
N GLU A 33 -4.53 -8.02 3.68
CA GLU A 33 -5.91 -8.05 3.19
C GLU A 33 -6.91 -7.76 4.32
N GLU A 34 -6.68 -8.26 5.54
CA GLU A 34 -7.49 -7.99 6.74
C GLU A 34 -7.47 -6.49 7.09
N LEU A 35 -6.28 -5.89 7.18
CA LEU A 35 -6.12 -4.48 7.55
C LEU A 35 -6.62 -3.52 6.47
N SER A 36 -6.41 -3.84 5.20
CA SER A 36 -6.77 -2.95 4.08
C SER A 36 -8.21 -3.18 3.56
N GLY A 37 -8.78 -4.35 3.82
CA GLY A 37 -10.01 -4.81 3.18
C GLY A 37 -9.89 -4.98 1.66
N GLN A 38 -8.67 -5.04 1.11
CA GLN A 38 -8.40 -5.15 -0.32
C GLN A 38 -7.88 -6.54 -0.69
N LYS A 39 -8.24 -7.02 -1.88
CA LYS A 39 -7.72 -8.27 -2.43
C LYS A 39 -6.56 -8.00 -3.37
N VAL A 40 -5.34 -8.34 -2.94
CA VAL A 40 -4.09 -8.02 -3.65
C VAL A 40 -4.04 -8.63 -5.05
N PHE A 41 -4.50 -9.88 -5.16
CA PHE A 41 -4.51 -10.62 -6.43
C PHE A 41 -5.57 -10.15 -7.43
N ARG A 42 -6.43 -9.17 -7.07
CA ARG A 42 -7.41 -8.61 -8.00
C ARG A 42 -6.80 -7.60 -8.98
N CYS A 43 -5.60 -7.10 -8.70
CA CYS A 43 -4.92 -6.16 -9.58
C CYS A 43 -4.53 -6.82 -10.90
N MET A 44 -4.93 -6.19 -12.02
CA MET A 44 -4.66 -6.63 -13.39
C MET A 44 -3.50 -5.87 -14.07
N GLN A 45 -2.71 -5.11 -13.30
CA GLN A 45 -1.55 -4.36 -13.80
C GLN A 45 -1.83 -3.34 -14.92
N CYS A 46 -3.00 -2.71 -14.93
CA CYS A 46 -3.36 -1.69 -15.94
C CYS A 46 -2.60 -0.36 -15.85
N GLY A 47 -1.91 -0.07 -14.74
CA GLY A 47 -1.11 1.15 -14.58
C GLY A 47 -1.87 2.44 -14.26
N SER A 48 -3.21 2.45 -14.24
CA SER A 48 -4.02 3.67 -14.01
C SER A 48 -3.72 4.35 -12.67
N CYS A 49 -3.35 3.57 -11.64
CA CYS A 49 -2.96 4.12 -10.34
C CYS A 49 -1.66 4.91 -10.39
N SER A 50 -0.68 4.47 -11.19
CA SER A 50 0.61 5.15 -11.35
C SER A 50 0.45 6.43 -12.14
N ALA A 51 -0.25 6.37 -13.27
CA ALA A 51 -0.54 7.55 -14.09
C ALA A 51 -1.35 8.61 -13.33
N GLY A 52 -2.20 8.21 -12.39
CA GLY A 52 -3.01 9.11 -11.59
C GLY A 52 -2.36 9.60 -10.29
N CYS A 53 -1.17 9.11 -9.92
CA CYS A 53 -0.59 9.42 -8.62
C CYS A 53 0.15 10.78 -8.66
N PRO A 54 -0.25 11.77 -7.85
CA PRO A 54 0.46 13.07 -7.80
C PRO A 54 1.86 12.96 -7.17
N MET A 55 2.16 11.84 -6.53
CA MET A 55 3.44 11.57 -5.86
C MET A 55 4.32 10.60 -6.65
N HIS A 56 3.94 10.26 -7.89
CA HIS A 56 4.66 9.27 -8.70
C HIS A 56 6.16 9.57 -8.78
N ASP A 57 6.54 10.81 -9.08
CA ASP A 57 7.94 11.22 -9.24
C ASP A 57 8.74 11.25 -7.92
N ARG A 58 8.06 11.16 -6.77
CA ARG A 58 8.68 11.09 -5.44
C ARG A 58 8.67 9.67 -4.86
N MET A 59 8.19 8.70 -5.63
CA MET A 59 8.18 7.28 -5.27
C MET A 59 9.33 6.57 -5.98
N ASP A 60 10.09 5.78 -5.24
CA ASP A 60 11.09 4.85 -5.76
C ASP A 60 10.45 3.60 -6.41
N ILE A 61 9.22 3.25 -6.01
CA ILE A 61 8.44 2.15 -6.58
C ILE A 61 7.06 2.69 -6.95
N ALA A 62 6.71 2.58 -8.24
CA ALA A 62 5.45 3.08 -8.74
C ALA A 62 4.25 2.31 -8.15
N PRO A 63 3.07 2.95 -8.01
CA PRO A 63 1.85 2.32 -7.49
C PRO A 63 1.49 0.95 -8.09
N ASN A 64 1.60 0.79 -9.41
CA ASN A 64 1.34 -0.49 -10.08
C ASN A 64 2.41 -1.55 -9.77
N GLN A 65 3.68 -1.14 -9.66
CA GLN A 65 4.78 -2.02 -9.29
C GLN A 65 4.62 -2.53 -7.86
N ILE A 66 4.12 -1.72 -6.93
CA ILE A 66 3.80 -2.16 -5.56
C ILE A 66 2.82 -3.33 -5.59
N TRP A 67 1.73 -3.23 -6.36
CA TRP A 67 0.82 -4.37 -6.53
C TRP A 67 1.53 -5.62 -7.06
N LYS A 68 2.42 -5.45 -8.04
CA LYS A 68 3.12 -6.58 -8.65
C LYS A 68 4.08 -7.24 -7.66
N LEU A 69 4.85 -6.46 -6.91
CA LEU A 69 5.76 -6.97 -5.88
C LEU A 69 4.99 -7.72 -4.80
N LEU A 70 3.87 -7.18 -4.33
CA LEU A 70 2.99 -7.87 -3.38
C LEU A 70 2.46 -9.19 -3.98
N GLN A 71 2.03 -9.20 -5.24
CA GLN A 71 1.57 -10.43 -5.91
C GLN A 71 2.69 -11.47 -6.09
N MET A 72 3.96 -11.05 -6.12
CA MET A 72 5.13 -11.93 -6.25
C MET A 72 5.67 -12.40 -4.90
N GLY A 73 5.12 -11.94 -3.78
CA GLY A 73 5.66 -12.27 -2.46
C GLY A 73 6.84 -11.40 -2.03
N GLU A 74 7.22 -10.41 -2.82
CA GLU A 74 8.37 -9.53 -2.60
C GLU A 74 8.08 -8.42 -1.58
N TYR A 75 7.60 -8.82 -0.39
CA TYR A 75 7.24 -7.89 0.67
C TYR A 75 8.44 -7.09 1.17
N GLU A 76 9.61 -7.70 1.29
CA GLU A 76 10.80 -7.01 1.80
C GLU A 76 11.24 -5.85 0.89
N ALA A 77 11.09 -6.00 -0.44
CA ALA A 77 11.32 -4.91 -1.38
C ALA A 77 10.35 -3.74 -1.14
N VAL A 78 9.06 -4.04 -0.92
CA VAL A 78 8.04 -3.02 -0.64
C VAL A 78 8.28 -2.36 0.71
N LYS A 79 8.58 -3.15 1.76
CA LYS A 79 8.83 -2.68 3.12
C LYS A 79 10.01 -1.71 3.20
N ASN A 80 11.09 -1.98 2.48
CA ASN A 80 12.28 -1.13 2.48
C ASN A 80 12.14 0.09 1.55
N SER A 81 11.04 0.20 0.81
CA SER A 81 10.80 1.28 -0.13
C SER A 81 10.41 2.59 0.57
N SER A 82 10.90 3.70 0.04
CA SER A 82 10.49 5.03 0.48
C SER A 82 9.04 5.37 0.09
N SER A 83 8.50 4.65 -0.90
CA SER A 83 7.17 4.87 -1.50
C SER A 83 6.03 4.69 -0.49
N ILE A 84 6.20 3.80 0.48
CA ILE A 84 5.26 3.65 1.62
C ILE A 84 5.03 5.00 2.28
N TRP A 85 6.08 5.77 2.51
CA TRP A 85 6.00 7.05 3.21
C TRP A 85 5.73 8.23 2.28
N ALA A 86 6.00 8.11 0.99
CA ALA A 86 5.65 9.12 -0.02
C ALA A 86 4.13 9.19 -0.27
N CYS A 87 3.42 8.07 -0.21
CA CYS A 87 1.98 8.03 -0.47
C CYS A 87 1.19 8.92 0.53
N PHE A 88 0.35 9.83 0.04
CA PHE A 88 -0.47 10.72 0.90
C PHE A 88 -1.84 10.16 1.28
N SER A 89 -2.13 8.90 0.91
CA SER A 89 -3.46 8.33 1.11
C SER A 89 -4.56 9.24 0.54
N CYS A 90 -4.34 9.80 -0.65
CA CYS A 90 -5.29 10.69 -1.33
C CYS A 90 -6.40 9.92 -2.09
N PHE A 91 -6.34 8.58 -2.10
CA PHE A 91 -7.33 7.68 -2.70
C PHE A 91 -7.58 7.79 -4.21
N THR A 92 -6.82 8.64 -4.93
CA THR A 92 -6.91 8.78 -6.40
C THR A 92 -6.72 7.45 -7.12
N CYS A 93 -5.82 6.59 -6.62
CA CYS A 93 -5.57 5.27 -7.19
C CYS A 93 -6.79 4.34 -7.13
N GLY A 94 -7.58 4.40 -6.04
CA GLY A 94 -8.81 3.63 -5.89
C GLY A 94 -9.92 4.12 -6.81
N LEU A 95 -10.11 5.44 -6.89
CA LEU A 95 -11.13 6.08 -7.74
C LEU A 95 -10.93 5.76 -9.24
N ARG A 96 -9.68 5.66 -9.69
CA ARG A 96 -9.36 5.37 -11.11
C ARG A 96 -9.25 3.88 -11.41
N CYS A 97 -9.38 3.01 -10.41
CA CYS A 97 -9.15 1.59 -10.61
C CYS A 97 -10.37 0.92 -11.28
N PRO A 98 -10.23 0.31 -12.48
CA PRO A 98 -11.34 -0.40 -13.14
C PRO A 98 -11.80 -1.66 -12.38
N LYS A 99 -10.98 -2.18 -11.46
CA LYS A 99 -11.29 -3.35 -10.62
C LYS A 99 -11.83 -2.97 -9.23
N GLY A 100 -11.94 -1.67 -8.93
CA GLY A 100 -12.43 -1.16 -7.65
C GLY A 100 -11.56 -1.54 -6.44
N ILE A 101 -10.24 -1.71 -6.65
CA ILE A 101 -9.28 -1.92 -5.55
C ILE A 101 -8.53 -0.63 -5.24
N ASP A 102 -8.17 -0.47 -3.97
CA ASP A 102 -7.62 0.76 -3.43
C ASP A 102 -6.22 0.57 -2.85
N LEU A 103 -5.22 1.06 -3.59
CA LEU A 103 -3.82 0.95 -3.15
C LEU A 103 -3.56 1.81 -1.91
N ALA A 104 -4.26 2.93 -1.71
CA ALA A 104 -4.02 3.78 -0.54
C ALA A 104 -4.30 3.04 0.77
N LYS A 105 -5.34 2.21 0.80
CA LYS A 105 -5.64 1.33 1.94
C LYS A 105 -4.57 0.27 2.17
N VAL A 106 -4.03 -0.30 1.10
CA VAL A 106 -2.91 -1.26 1.19
C VAL A 106 -1.66 -0.59 1.72
N MET A 107 -1.33 0.62 1.24
CA MET A 107 -0.19 1.39 1.73
C MET A 107 -0.32 1.74 3.22
N GLU A 108 -1.53 2.07 3.68
CA GLU A 108 -1.79 2.29 5.10
C GLU A 108 -1.64 1.01 5.92
N ALA A 109 -2.17 -0.12 5.44
CA ALA A 109 -1.97 -1.41 6.08
C ALA A 109 -0.48 -1.77 6.21
N LEU A 110 0.31 -1.54 5.16
CA LEU A 110 1.76 -1.72 5.18
C LEU A 110 2.42 -0.83 6.24
N ARG A 111 2.06 0.47 6.33
CA ARG A 111 2.57 1.35 7.40
C ARG A 111 2.28 0.82 8.79
N LEU A 112 1.03 0.42 9.04
CA LEU A 112 0.63 -0.12 10.34
C LEU A 112 1.43 -1.36 10.73
N LEU A 113 1.78 -2.21 9.77
CA LEU A 113 2.63 -3.38 10.02
C LEU A 113 4.08 -3.01 10.40
N LEU A 114 4.61 -1.90 9.86
CA LEU A 114 5.95 -1.40 10.21
C LEU A 114 5.95 -0.68 11.56
N LEU A 115 5.00 0.23 11.78
CA LEU A 115 4.89 1.01 13.01
C LEU A 115 4.63 0.11 14.24
N ARG A 116 3.81 -0.94 14.11
CA ARG A 116 3.61 -1.93 15.19
C ARG A 116 4.89 -2.66 15.60
N LYS A 117 5.90 -2.72 14.71
CA LYS A 117 7.23 -3.27 15.01
C LYS A 117 8.19 -2.23 15.59
N ARG A 118 7.67 -1.06 16.01
CA ARG A 118 8.43 0.13 16.46
C ARG A 118 9.46 0.61 15.43
N GLN A 119 9.15 0.46 14.15
CA GLN A 119 9.97 1.01 13.06
C GLN A 119 9.49 2.42 12.73
N ASP A 120 9.60 3.31 13.71
CA ASP A 120 9.29 4.73 13.52
C ASP A 120 10.29 5.36 12.56
N ARG A 121 9.79 6.14 11.60
CA ARG A 121 10.65 6.93 10.72
C ARG A 121 11.15 8.20 11.40
N VAL A 122 10.34 8.75 12.29
CA VAL A 122 10.69 9.91 13.12
C VAL A 122 10.32 9.60 14.56
N ALA A 123 11.26 9.79 15.48
CA ALA A 123 10.95 9.69 16.91
C ALA A 123 10.50 11.07 17.41
N GLY A 124 9.30 11.16 17.98
CA GLY A 124 8.74 12.45 18.40
C GLY A 124 9.59 13.18 19.46
N ASN A 125 10.31 12.41 20.27
CA ASN A 125 11.21 12.92 21.31
C ASN A 125 12.57 13.42 20.78
N THR A 126 12.90 13.22 19.50
CA THR A 126 14.15 13.69 18.89
C THR A 126 13.98 14.91 17.99
N ILE A 127 12.78 15.49 17.93
CA ILE A 127 12.52 16.69 17.12
C ILE A 127 13.23 17.89 17.74
N PRO A 128 14.09 18.62 16.98
CA PRO A 128 14.77 19.80 17.49
C PRO A 128 13.80 20.88 17.96
N ALA A 129 14.11 21.52 19.09
CA ALA A 129 13.29 22.63 19.63
C ALA A 129 13.11 23.78 18.64
N GLU A 130 14.11 24.01 17.78
CA GLU A 130 14.06 24.99 16.71
C GLU A 130 12.96 24.67 15.68
N THR A 131 12.79 23.40 15.34
CA THR A 131 11.73 22.93 14.43
C THR A 131 10.35 23.11 15.07
N LEU A 132 10.22 22.83 16.37
CA LEU A 132 8.96 22.99 17.11
C LEU A 132 8.47 24.44 17.16
N LYS A 133 9.38 25.42 17.12
CA LYS A 133 9.02 26.85 17.07
C LYS A 133 8.58 27.31 15.67
N LYS A 134 9.09 26.68 14.61
CA LYS A 134 8.84 27.07 13.21
C LYS A 134 7.64 26.38 12.57
N VAL A 135 7.38 25.15 12.97
CA VAL A 135 6.36 24.31 12.33
C VAL A 135 5.03 24.44 13.08
N PRO A 136 3.92 24.75 12.38
CA PRO A 136 2.60 24.75 13.00
C PRO A 136 2.26 23.39 13.61
N GLN A 137 1.62 23.37 14.78
CA GLN A 137 1.25 22.14 15.49
C GLN A 137 0.47 21.16 14.59
N ILE A 138 -0.40 21.66 13.72
CA ILE A 138 -1.18 20.81 12.79
C ILE A 138 -0.28 20.04 11.81
N ALA A 139 0.79 20.67 11.31
CA ALA A 139 1.76 20.01 10.43
C ALA A 139 2.58 18.97 11.19
N LEU A 140 2.97 19.29 12.43
CA LEU A 140 3.70 18.36 13.30
C LEU A 140 2.88 17.09 13.58
N MET A 141 1.63 17.25 14.01
CA MET A 141 0.74 16.13 14.31
C MET A 141 0.41 15.30 13.06
N SER A 142 0.21 15.96 11.92
CA SER A 142 0.01 15.26 10.64
C SER A 142 1.23 14.41 10.25
N CYS A 143 2.45 14.94 10.45
CA CYS A 143 3.69 14.20 10.19
C CYS A 143 3.86 13.03 11.17
N LEU A 144 3.71 13.28 12.47
CA LEU A 144 3.90 12.26 13.51
C LEU A 144 2.89 11.12 13.37
N ARG A 145 1.60 11.42 13.15
CA ARG A 145 0.59 10.38 12.89
C ARG A 145 1.00 9.45 11.75
N LYS A 146 1.70 9.98 10.75
CA LYS A 146 2.13 9.20 9.58
C LYS A 146 3.45 8.49 9.81
N GLN A 147 4.38 9.06 10.58
CA GLN A 147 5.78 8.64 10.64
C GLN A 147 6.19 7.99 11.96
N SER A 148 5.30 8.00 12.96
CA SER A 148 5.53 7.50 14.31
C SER A 148 4.26 6.80 14.81
N GLY A 149 4.38 5.63 15.45
CA GLY A 149 3.21 4.85 15.88
C GLY A 149 3.45 3.88 17.02
#